data_AF-A0A8J3VZ26-F1
#
_entry.id   AF-A0A8J3VZ26-F1
#
_cell.length_a   1.000
_cell.length_b   1.000
_cell.length_c   1.000
_cell.angle_alpha   90.00
_cell.angle_beta   90.00
_cell.angle_gamma   90.00
#
_symmetry.space_group_name_H-M   'P 1'
#
loop_
_entity.id
_entity.type
_entity.pdbx_description
1 polymer ?
#
loop_
_entity_poly.entity_id
_entity_poly.type
_entity_poly.pdbx_seq_one_letter_code
_entity_poly.pdbx_strand_id
1 'polypeptide(L)'
;MGWFSDLLLPGRLRTGPTVLLSTRPDPKALLAIARLADPEAVFDGDDILAGSSRILAAIELTGAILAKLGLQGEERLWACRVTAEGPLPVDFFDKSLAEGIAFRLGGWSLCQGEPTDPTESERRDPVVYLPAAPSPEETIEILRELVSPVESLDVDRWPDGELVDGIVRVPMGQGAITDVYVGADTVVTIEEGRGIPPAARVRWPYLTEIVIAKISPLASPDANEPTGAVDDGSDAETRDDGEVQGGIPADEQALATRAEVALALAQRLRGIAADEGGFQLVEPADILPGRHT
;
A
#
# COMPACT_ATOMS: atom_id res chain seq x y z
N MET A 1 4.18 -32.59 14.51
CA MET A 1 2.83 -32.02 14.31
C MET A 1 1.94 -33.08 13.70
N GLY A 2 0.69 -33.22 14.14
CA GLY A 2 -0.15 -34.39 13.88
C GLY A 2 -0.93 -34.32 12.56
N TRP A 3 -1.10 -35.47 11.92
CA TRP A 3 -1.78 -35.71 10.63
C TRP A 3 -3.14 -34.98 10.44
N PHE A 4 -3.91 -34.75 11.51
CA PHE A 4 -5.16 -33.99 11.46
C PHE A 4 -4.98 -32.49 11.21
N SER A 5 -3.84 -31.91 11.62
CA SER A 5 -3.52 -30.51 11.36
C SER A 5 -3.29 -30.28 9.87
N ASP A 6 -2.59 -31.19 9.19
CA ASP A 6 -2.24 -31.07 7.77
C ASP A 6 -3.45 -31.24 6.83
N LEU A 7 -4.52 -31.88 7.32
CA LEU A 7 -5.74 -32.09 6.55
C LEU A 7 -6.62 -30.84 6.51
N LEU A 8 -6.62 -30.05 7.59
CA LEU A 8 -7.39 -28.81 7.70
C LEU A 8 -6.56 -27.56 7.35
N LEU A 9 -5.24 -27.67 7.36
CA LEU A 9 -4.33 -26.55 7.11
C LEU A 9 -4.58 -25.86 5.76
N PRO A 10 -4.69 -26.57 4.60
CA PRO A 10 -4.98 -25.91 3.33
C PRO A 10 -6.29 -25.11 3.35
N GLY A 11 -7.32 -25.64 4.02
CA GLY A 11 -8.59 -24.93 4.18
C GLY A 11 -8.44 -23.65 5.01
N ARG A 12 -7.65 -23.67 6.09
CA ARG A 12 -7.39 -22.51 6.95
C ARG A 12 -6.55 -21.42 6.27
N LEU A 13 -5.61 -21.82 5.43
CA LEU A 13 -4.76 -20.89 4.66
C LEU A 13 -5.54 -20.20 3.54
N ARG A 14 -6.57 -20.86 2.98
CA ARG A 14 -7.44 -20.24 1.97
C ARG A 14 -8.47 -19.28 2.53
N THR A 15 -8.90 -19.45 3.78
CA THR A 15 -10.04 -18.68 4.34
C THR A 15 -9.65 -17.37 4.98
N GLY A 16 -8.42 -17.23 5.49
CA GLY A 16 -7.94 -16.00 6.12
C GLY A 16 -6.72 -15.43 5.39
N PRO A 17 -6.45 -14.12 5.55
CA PRO A 17 -5.26 -13.52 4.97
C PRO A 17 -3.99 -14.25 5.41
N THR A 18 -3.14 -14.59 4.45
CA THR A 18 -1.93 -15.38 4.68
C THR A 18 -0.79 -14.80 3.85
N VAL A 19 0.34 -14.53 4.49
CA VAL A 19 1.59 -14.15 3.83
C VAL A 19 2.32 -15.42 3.40
N LEU A 20 2.74 -15.48 2.14
CA LEU A 20 3.55 -16.57 1.57
C LEU A 20 4.94 -16.03 1.21
N LEU A 21 5.99 -16.64 1.76
CA LEU A 21 7.38 -16.21 1.61
C LEU A 21 8.25 -17.35 1.11
N SER A 22 9.25 -17.03 0.28
CA SER A 22 10.23 -18.00 -0.22
C SER A 22 11.22 -18.46 0.87
N THR A 23 11.45 -17.63 1.87
CA THR A 23 12.33 -17.89 3.01
C THR A 23 11.60 -17.77 4.34
N ARG A 24 12.16 -18.39 5.39
CA ARG A 24 11.60 -18.26 6.73
C ARG A 24 11.80 -16.82 7.20
N PRO A 25 10.73 -16.07 7.52
CA PRO A 25 10.90 -14.72 8.04
C PRO A 25 11.58 -14.74 9.40
N ASP A 26 12.51 -13.82 9.63
CA ASP A 26 13.00 -13.53 10.98
C ASP A 26 11.85 -12.93 11.80
N PRO A 27 11.46 -13.51 12.95
CA PRO A 27 10.40 -12.96 13.80
C PRO A 27 10.62 -11.50 14.18
N LYS A 28 11.88 -11.05 14.33
CA LYS A 28 12.18 -9.65 14.65
C LYS A 28 11.92 -8.72 13.47
N ALA A 29 12.28 -9.13 12.25
CA ALA A 29 11.95 -8.39 11.03
C ALA A 29 10.44 -8.31 10.84
N LEU A 30 9.72 -9.42 11.04
CA LEU A 30 8.27 -9.46 10.96
C LEU A 30 7.60 -8.51 11.97
N LEU A 31 8.09 -8.46 13.20
CA LEU A 31 7.62 -7.50 14.21
C LEU A 31 7.93 -6.05 13.80
N ALA A 32 9.12 -5.77 13.28
CA ALA A 32 9.49 -4.44 12.83
C ALA A 32 8.56 -3.95 11.71
N ILE A 33 8.22 -4.82 10.76
CA ILE A 33 7.27 -4.53 9.68
C ILE A 33 5.85 -4.34 10.23
N ALA A 34 5.39 -5.22 11.13
CA ALA A 34 4.09 -5.06 11.77
C ALA A 34 3.98 -3.71 12.49
N ARG A 35 5.08 -3.21 13.06
CA ARG A 35 5.14 -1.89 13.73
C ARG A 35 5.01 -0.69 12.82
N LEU A 36 5.25 -0.86 11.53
CA LEU A 36 4.95 0.20 10.56
C LEU A 36 3.43 0.40 10.45
N ALA A 37 2.64 -0.67 10.48
CA ALA A 37 1.17 -0.61 10.44
C ALA A 37 0.54 -0.31 11.81
N ASP A 38 1.11 -0.88 12.88
CA ASP A 38 0.69 -0.66 14.26
C ASP A 38 1.89 -0.45 15.20
N PRO A 39 2.19 0.80 15.61
CA PRO A 39 3.30 1.11 16.51
C PRO A 39 3.32 0.32 17.82
N GLU A 40 2.14 -0.12 18.30
CA GLU A 40 2.00 -0.88 19.54
C GLU A 40 2.12 -2.39 19.34
N ALA A 41 2.44 -2.86 18.12
CA ALA A 41 2.60 -4.27 17.86
C ALA A 41 3.70 -4.91 18.73
N VAL A 42 3.41 -6.11 19.24
CA VAL A 42 4.24 -6.83 20.23
C VAL A 42 4.21 -8.33 20.00
N PHE A 43 5.23 -9.04 20.50
CA PHE A 43 5.20 -10.49 20.58
C PHE A 43 4.18 -10.97 21.62
N ASP A 44 3.45 -12.02 21.27
CA ASP A 44 2.66 -12.84 22.19
C ASP A 44 3.02 -14.31 21.99
N GLY A 45 3.95 -14.80 22.81
CA GLY A 45 4.59 -16.10 22.57
C GLY A 45 5.40 -16.10 21.28
N ASP A 46 5.09 -17.03 20.37
CA ASP A 46 5.70 -17.12 19.04
C ASP A 46 4.94 -16.29 17.97
N ASP A 47 3.81 -15.69 18.35
CA ASP A 47 2.95 -14.87 17.48
C ASP A 47 3.24 -13.37 17.67
N ILE A 48 2.67 -12.54 16.81
CA ILE A 48 2.69 -11.07 16.93
C ILE A 48 1.26 -10.55 17.00
N LEU A 49 0.97 -9.70 17.97
CA LEU A 49 -0.27 -8.93 18.05
C LEU A 49 -0.06 -7.56 17.43
N ALA A 50 -0.96 -7.15 16.55
CA ALA A 50 -1.00 -5.86 15.89
C ALA A 50 -2.46 -5.41 15.73
N GLY A 51 -2.87 -4.36 16.45
CA GLY A 51 -4.25 -3.90 16.53
C GLY A 51 -5.21 -5.00 16.98
N SER A 52 -6.27 -5.24 16.20
CA SER A 52 -7.21 -6.35 16.38
C SER A 52 -6.78 -7.62 15.62
N SER A 53 -5.51 -7.73 15.20
CA SER A 53 -5.01 -8.85 14.41
C SER A 53 -3.85 -9.57 15.08
N ARG A 54 -3.75 -10.88 14.84
CA ARG A 54 -2.67 -11.74 15.26
C ARG A 54 -1.98 -12.34 14.04
N ILE A 55 -0.67 -12.16 13.93
CA ILE A 55 0.18 -12.81 12.95
C ILE A 55 0.74 -14.08 13.59
N LEU A 56 0.32 -15.24 13.09
CA LEU A 56 0.75 -16.53 13.60
C LEU A 56 2.19 -16.85 13.20
N ALA A 57 2.89 -17.59 14.05
CA ALA A 57 4.23 -18.11 13.77
C ALA A 57 4.33 -18.79 12.39
N ALA A 58 5.44 -18.52 11.70
CA ALA A 58 5.68 -19.02 10.35
C ALA A 58 5.73 -20.55 10.32
N ILE A 59 4.95 -21.15 9.41
CA ILE A 59 4.95 -22.59 9.15
C ILE A 59 5.54 -22.90 7.79
N GLU A 60 6.27 -24.01 7.70
CA GLU A 60 6.81 -24.49 6.43
C GLU A 60 5.72 -25.24 5.64
N LEU A 61 5.54 -24.86 4.37
CA LEU A 61 4.67 -25.52 3.42
C LEU A 61 5.51 -26.37 2.47
N THR A 62 5.15 -27.64 2.33
CA THR A 62 5.80 -28.59 1.43
C THR A 62 4.97 -28.80 0.16
N GLY A 63 5.58 -29.36 -0.89
CA GLY A 63 4.94 -29.58 -2.20
C GLY A 63 3.53 -30.21 -2.16
N ALA A 64 3.25 -31.12 -1.21
CA ALA A 64 1.92 -31.72 -1.08
C ALA A 64 0.84 -30.72 -0.61
N ILE A 65 1.21 -29.73 0.22
CA ILE A 65 0.32 -28.66 0.66
C ILE A 65 0.24 -27.58 -0.42
N LEU A 66 1.36 -27.23 -1.05
CA LEU A 66 1.42 -26.24 -2.13
C LEU A 66 0.55 -26.65 -3.32
N ALA A 67 0.63 -27.92 -3.74
CA ALA A 67 -0.23 -28.48 -4.78
C ALA A 67 -1.72 -28.38 -4.41
N LYS A 68 -2.07 -28.59 -3.13
CA LYS A 68 -3.44 -28.38 -2.65
C LYS A 68 -3.83 -26.91 -2.63
N LEU A 69 -2.91 -25.96 -2.50
CA LEU A 69 -3.19 -24.53 -2.54
C LEU A 69 -3.25 -23.98 -3.98
N GLY A 70 -2.93 -24.80 -4.99
CA GLY A 70 -2.87 -24.35 -6.39
C GLY A 70 -1.56 -23.62 -6.74
N LEU A 71 -0.58 -23.64 -5.84
CA LEU A 71 0.74 -23.05 -6.03
C LEU A 71 1.63 -24.09 -6.71
N GLN A 72 1.76 -23.99 -8.02
CA GLN A 72 2.61 -24.87 -8.83
C GLN A 72 3.98 -24.24 -9.04
N GLY A 73 5.03 -25.06 -9.15
CA GLY A 73 6.40 -24.60 -9.43
C GLY A 73 7.26 -24.31 -8.19
N GLU A 74 6.64 -24.20 -7.00
CA GLU A 74 7.34 -24.01 -5.74
C GLU A 74 7.54 -25.33 -5.00
N GLU A 75 8.77 -25.62 -4.56
CA GLU A 75 9.05 -26.83 -3.76
C GLU A 75 8.77 -26.59 -2.27
N ARG A 76 8.94 -25.34 -1.82
CA ARG A 76 8.84 -24.95 -0.41
C ARG A 76 8.51 -23.47 -0.27
N LEU A 77 7.52 -23.15 0.56
CA LEU A 77 7.22 -21.79 1.01
C LEU A 77 7.06 -21.74 2.53
N TRP A 78 7.06 -20.54 3.09
CA TRP A 78 6.72 -20.26 4.48
C TRP A 78 5.42 -19.46 4.53
N ALA A 79 4.50 -19.86 5.39
CA ALA A 79 3.22 -19.20 5.56
C ALA A 79 3.11 -18.54 6.94
N CYS A 80 2.73 -17.26 6.96
CA CYS A 80 2.33 -16.55 8.18
C CYS A 80 0.86 -16.16 8.04
N ARG A 81 -0.01 -16.79 8.82
CA ARG A 81 -1.45 -16.50 8.77
C ARG A 81 -1.76 -15.29 9.64
N VAL A 82 -2.59 -14.39 9.14
CA VAL A 82 -3.14 -13.27 9.91
C VAL A 82 -4.57 -13.60 10.29
N THR A 83 -4.89 -13.45 11.58
CA THR A 83 -6.22 -13.74 12.12
C THR A 83 -6.71 -12.57 12.95
N ALA A 84 -7.92 -12.08 12.68
CA ALA A 84 -8.56 -11.10 13.54
C ALA A 84 -8.87 -11.69 14.95
N GLU A 85 -8.49 -10.96 16.00
CA GLU A 85 -8.92 -11.16 17.38
C GLU A 85 -10.18 -10.35 17.66
N GLY A 86 -11.35 -10.91 17.35
CA GLY A 86 -12.64 -10.28 17.64
C GLY A 86 -13.81 -10.92 16.90
N PRO A 87 -15.06 -10.67 17.33
CA PRO A 87 -16.24 -11.07 16.56
C PRO A 87 -16.27 -10.27 15.23
N LEU A 88 -16.32 -10.99 14.11
CA LEU A 88 -16.42 -10.51 12.72
C LEU A 88 -17.40 -9.32 12.54
N PRO A 89 -17.19 -8.44 11.54
CA PRO A 89 -16.62 -8.74 10.22
C PRO A 89 -15.11 -8.51 10.14
N VAL A 90 -14.49 -9.20 9.18
CA VAL A 90 -13.09 -9.06 8.76
C VAL A 90 -12.73 -7.57 8.74
N ASP A 91 -11.98 -7.10 9.72
CA ASP A 91 -11.45 -5.74 9.66
C ASP A 91 -10.55 -5.72 8.43
N PHE A 92 -10.81 -4.86 7.44
CA PHE A 92 -9.96 -4.67 6.25
C PHE A 92 -8.46 -4.57 6.58
N PHE A 93 -8.13 -4.26 7.83
CA PHE A 93 -6.80 -4.28 8.41
C PHE A 93 -6.09 -5.64 8.33
N ASP A 94 -6.73 -6.79 8.58
CA ASP A 94 -6.04 -8.08 8.56
C ASP A 94 -5.53 -8.46 7.16
N LYS A 95 -6.34 -8.18 6.14
CA LYS A 95 -5.99 -8.29 4.73
C LYS A 95 -4.89 -7.31 4.35
N SER A 96 -5.04 -6.03 4.71
CA SER A 96 -4.05 -4.98 4.42
C SER A 96 -2.71 -5.28 5.09
N LEU A 97 -2.74 -5.81 6.32
CA LEU A 97 -1.56 -6.23 7.07
C LEU A 97 -0.85 -7.39 6.37
N ALA A 98 -1.57 -8.43 5.94
CA ALA A 98 -0.97 -9.54 5.18
C ALA A 98 -0.37 -9.06 3.85
N GLU A 99 -1.08 -8.23 3.09
CA GLU A 99 -0.60 -7.68 1.82
C GLU A 99 0.64 -6.80 2.00
N GLY A 100 0.65 -5.91 2.99
CA GLY A 100 1.79 -5.03 3.23
C GLY A 100 3.02 -5.73 3.80
N ILE A 101 2.84 -6.81 4.58
CA ILE A 101 3.95 -7.69 4.99
C ILE A 101 4.51 -8.41 3.76
N ALA A 102 3.65 -9.01 2.93
CA ALA A 102 4.06 -9.71 1.72
C ALA A 102 4.84 -8.78 0.79
N PHE A 103 4.35 -7.56 0.56
CA PHE A 103 5.01 -6.54 -0.26
C PHE A 103 6.43 -6.23 0.20
N ARG A 104 6.59 -6.00 1.51
CA ARG A 104 7.87 -5.60 2.12
C ARG A 104 8.90 -6.72 2.17
N LEU A 105 8.43 -7.96 2.27
CA LEU A 105 9.27 -9.16 2.31
C LEU A 105 9.41 -9.85 0.94
N GLY A 106 8.88 -9.25 -0.14
CA GLY A 106 8.98 -9.80 -1.49
C GLY A 106 8.28 -11.16 -1.64
N GLY A 107 7.08 -11.29 -1.10
CA GLY A 107 6.26 -12.49 -1.19
C GLY A 107 4.82 -12.20 -1.64
N TRP A 108 3.96 -13.21 -1.51
CA TRP A 108 2.58 -13.16 -1.98
C TRP A 108 1.58 -13.08 -0.83
N SER A 109 0.42 -12.48 -1.08
CA SER A 109 -0.72 -12.55 -0.19
C SER A 109 -1.71 -13.59 -0.69
N LEU A 110 -2.08 -14.55 0.14
CA LEU A 110 -3.13 -15.52 -0.13
C LEU A 110 -4.35 -15.15 0.71
N CYS A 111 -5.43 -14.74 0.05
CA CYS A 111 -6.70 -14.45 0.69
C CYS A 111 -7.84 -15.00 -0.16
N GLN A 112 -8.83 -15.64 0.46
CA GLN A 112 -9.98 -16.25 -0.23
C GLN A 112 -9.61 -17.31 -1.29
N GLY A 113 -8.41 -17.89 -1.18
CA GLY A 113 -7.93 -18.97 -2.04
C GLY A 113 -7.19 -18.53 -3.29
N GLU A 114 -7.03 -17.23 -3.52
CA GLU A 114 -6.26 -16.69 -4.64
C GLU A 114 -4.97 -16.05 -4.13
N PRO A 115 -3.79 -16.52 -4.60
CA PRO A 115 -2.54 -15.83 -4.36
C PRO A 115 -2.49 -14.57 -5.23
N THR A 116 -2.13 -13.45 -4.62
CA THR A 116 -1.97 -12.16 -5.28
C THR A 116 -0.57 -11.65 -5.02
N ASP A 117 0.09 -11.18 -6.08
CA ASP A 117 1.32 -10.43 -5.93
C ASP A 117 0.98 -9.00 -5.46
N PRO A 118 1.35 -8.61 -4.24
CA PRO A 118 1.05 -7.28 -3.74
C PRO A 118 1.80 -6.15 -4.49
N THR A 119 2.78 -6.46 -5.34
CA THR A 119 3.44 -5.46 -6.20
C THR A 119 2.61 -5.10 -7.43
N GLU A 120 1.68 -5.96 -7.84
CA GLU A 120 0.73 -5.70 -8.93
C GLU A 120 -0.50 -4.91 -8.45
N SER A 121 -0.58 -4.59 -7.15
CA SER A 121 -1.71 -3.85 -6.58
C SER A 121 -1.65 -2.36 -6.91
N GLU A 122 -2.75 -1.81 -7.40
CA GLU A 122 -2.96 -0.37 -7.56
C GLU A 122 -2.97 0.40 -6.22
N ARG A 123 -3.06 -0.30 -5.07
CA ARG A 123 -3.18 0.30 -3.73
C ARG A 123 -1.84 0.60 -3.07
N ARG A 124 -1.02 1.43 -3.71
CA ARG A 124 0.34 1.74 -3.25
C ARG A 124 0.70 3.22 -3.30
N ASP A 125 -0.27 4.08 -3.59
CA ASP A 125 -0.03 5.51 -3.48
C ASP A 125 0.30 5.88 -2.02
N PRO A 126 1.20 6.84 -1.82
CA PRO A 126 1.45 7.36 -0.49
C PRO A 126 0.26 8.22 -0.04
N VAL A 127 -0.04 8.12 1.25
CA VAL A 127 -1.12 8.85 1.93
C VAL A 127 -0.58 9.55 3.16
N VAL A 128 -1.30 10.58 3.60
CA VAL A 128 -1.04 11.27 4.86
C VAL A 128 -2.29 11.27 5.71
N TYR A 129 -2.20 10.66 6.89
CA TYR A 129 -3.24 10.77 7.92
C TYR A 129 -3.06 12.09 8.67
N LEU A 130 -4.14 12.86 8.76
CA LEU A 130 -4.21 14.17 9.38
C LEU A 130 -5.31 14.19 10.46
N PRO A 131 -5.12 14.92 11.57
CA PRO A 131 -6.11 14.99 12.63
C PRO A 131 -7.33 15.87 12.28
N ALA A 132 -7.20 16.72 11.26
CA ALA A 132 -8.23 17.60 10.73
C ALA A 132 -7.86 18.01 9.29
N ALA A 133 -8.84 18.50 8.53
CA ALA A 133 -8.59 19.03 7.19
C ALA A 133 -7.69 20.28 7.27
N PRO A 134 -6.57 20.33 6.52
CA PRO A 134 -5.75 21.52 6.45
C PRO A 134 -6.49 22.64 5.69
N SER A 135 -6.13 23.89 5.96
CA SER A 135 -6.68 25.00 5.17
C SER A 135 -6.17 24.95 3.72
N PRO A 136 -6.95 25.46 2.74
CA PRO A 136 -6.48 25.54 1.36
C PRO A 136 -5.18 26.34 1.21
N GLU A 137 -5.06 27.46 1.91
CA GLU A 137 -3.88 28.32 1.85
C GLU A 137 -2.63 27.59 2.36
N GLU A 138 -2.73 26.92 3.52
CA GLU A 138 -1.63 26.13 4.09
C GLU A 138 -1.24 24.97 3.16
N THR A 139 -2.22 24.30 2.54
CA THR A 139 -1.96 23.18 1.63
C THR A 139 -1.22 23.65 0.37
N ILE A 140 -1.66 24.76 -0.24
CA ILE A 140 -1.03 25.33 -1.45
C ILE A 140 0.40 25.80 -1.15
N GLU A 141 0.62 26.46 0.00
CA GLU A 141 1.95 26.91 0.40
C GLU A 141 2.96 25.77 0.53
N ILE A 142 2.50 24.60 0.97
CA ILE A 142 3.34 23.40 1.05
C ILE A 142 3.54 22.79 -0.33
N LEU A 143 2.48 22.61 -1.11
CA LEU A 143 2.54 21.90 -2.39
C LEU A 143 3.34 22.64 -3.46
N ARG A 144 3.33 23.98 -3.50
CA ARG A 144 4.10 24.75 -4.48
C ARG A 144 5.62 24.53 -4.41
N GLU A 145 6.11 24.03 -3.29
CA GLU A 145 7.53 23.71 -3.09
C GLU A 145 7.87 22.26 -3.42
N LEU A 146 6.87 21.39 -3.50
CA LEU A 146 7.02 19.94 -3.56
C LEU A 146 6.55 19.33 -4.88
N VAL A 147 5.65 20.02 -5.58
CA VAL A 147 5.01 19.52 -6.79
C VAL A 147 5.36 20.42 -7.97
N SER A 148 5.58 19.80 -9.13
CA SER A 148 5.79 20.48 -10.40
C SER A 148 4.62 21.43 -10.72
N PRO A 149 4.87 22.72 -11.00
CA PRO A 149 3.79 23.69 -11.22
C PRO A 149 3.07 23.46 -12.55
N VAL A 150 1.76 23.72 -12.55
CA VAL A 150 0.91 23.78 -13.73
C VAL A 150 1.00 25.17 -14.36
N GLU A 151 1.21 25.23 -15.67
CA GLU A 151 1.31 26.50 -16.40
C GLU A 151 -0.06 27.13 -16.70
N SER A 152 -1.09 26.30 -16.88
CA SER A 152 -2.45 26.75 -17.24
C SER A 152 -3.52 25.80 -16.72
N LEU A 153 -4.67 26.35 -16.34
CA LEU A 153 -5.84 25.58 -15.97
C LEU A 153 -6.46 24.89 -17.19
N ASP A 154 -6.57 23.56 -17.14
CA ASP A 154 -7.39 22.77 -18.06
C ASP A 154 -8.86 22.81 -17.59
N VAL A 155 -9.63 23.73 -18.15
CA VAL A 155 -11.04 23.96 -17.78
C VAL A 155 -11.94 22.80 -18.22
N ASP A 156 -11.56 22.04 -19.25
CA ASP A 156 -12.33 20.89 -19.70
C ASP A 156 -12.23 19.74 -18.70
N ARG A 157 -11.04 19.56 -18.10
CA ARG A 157 -10.79 18.55 -17.05
C ARG A 157 -11.22 19.02 -15.66
N TRP A 158 -11.04 20.30 -15.35
CA TRP A 158 -11.27 20.89 -14.02
C TRP A 158 -12.13 22.15 -14.12
N PRO A 159 -13.43 22.03 -14.42
CA PRO A 159 -14.30 23.18 -14.71
C PRO A 159 -14.46 24.14 -13.52
N ASP A 160 -14.41 23.60 -12.30
CA ASP A 160 -14.50 24.37 -11.05
C ASP A 160 -13.12 24.66 -10.44
N GLY A 161 -12.04 24.46 -11.20
CA GLY A 161 -10.67 24.64 -10.74
C GLY A 161 -10.23 26.10 -10.69
N GLU A 162 -9.38 26.42 -9.71
CA GLU A 162 -8.71 27.71 -9.57
C GLU A 162 -7.20 27.51 -9.58
N LEU A 163 -6.49 28.19 -10.49
CA LEU A 163 -5.02 28.15 -10.54
C LEU A 163 -4.43 29.18 -9.57
N VAL A 164 -3.75 28.70 -8.53
CA VAL A 164 -3.13 29.52 -7.48
C VAL A 164 -1.68 29.06 -7.30
N ASP A 165 -0.72 29.97 -7.48
CA ASP A 165 0.73 29.70 -7.34
C ASP A 165 1.23 28.45 -8.08
N GLY A 166 0.68 28.18 -9.28
CA GLY A 166 1.05 27.01 -10.08
C GLY A 166 0.38 25.70 -9.65
N ILE A 167 -0.60 25.74 -8.73
CA ILE A 167 -1.40 24.58 -8.32
C ILE A 167 -2.86 24.83 -8.69
N VAL A 168 -3.51 23.87 -9.34
CA VAL A 168 -4.95 23.93 -9.57
C VAL A 168 -5.66 23.35 -8.35
N ARG A 169 -6.45 24.16 -7.65
CA ARG A 169 -7.34 23.70 -6.58
C ARG A 169 -8.74 23.51 -7.13
N VAL A 170 -9.35 22.37 -6.82
CA VAL A 170 -10.74 22.05 -7.14
C VAL A 170 -11.48 21.74 -5.84
N PRO A 171 -12.36 22.63 -5.34
CA PRO A 171 -13.16 22.36 -4.15
C PRO A 171 -14.25 21.33 -4.48
N MET A 172 -14.23 20.20 -3.78
CA MET A 172 -15.20 19.12 -3.96
C MET A 172 -16.25 19.26 -2.86
N GLY A 173 -17.35 19.96 -3.15
CA GLY A 173 -18.43 20.19 -2.18
C GLY A 173 -19.36 18.99 -1.95
N GLN A 174 -19.07 17.82 -2.52
CA GLN A 174 -19.94 16.63 -2.49
C GLN A 174 -19.16 15.34 -2.26
N GLY A 175 -19.56 14.58 -1.24
CA GLY A 175 -18.98 13.27 -0.92
C GLY A 175 -17.97 13.34 0.22
N ALA A 176 -17.09 12.34 0.29
CA ALA A 176 -16.02 12.29 1.29
C ALA A 176 -14.81 13.15 0.89
N ILE A 177 -14.65 13.45 -0.39
CA ILE A 177 -13.56 14.29 -0.90
C ILE A 177 -13.94 15.76 -0.69
N THR A 178 -13.05 16.54 -0.07
CA THR A 178 -13.28 17.96 0.22
C THR A 178 -12.54 18.89 -0.73
N ASP A 179 -11.30 18.56 -1.09
CA ASP A 179 -10.47 19.36 -1.98
C ASP A 179 -9.56 18.46 -2.82
N VAL A 180 -9.30 18.88 -4.05
CA VAL A 180 -8.30 18.26 -4.93
C VAL A 180 -7.29 19.33 -5.34
N TYR A 181 -6.00 19.04 -5.22
CA TYR A 181 -4.91 19.92 -5.62
C TYR A 181 -4.12 19.23 -6.72
N VAL A 182 -3.91 19.90 -7.84
CA VAL A 182 -3.33 19.33 -9.04
C VAL A 182 -2.07 20.11 -9.43
N GLY A 183 -0.96 19.38 -9.48
CA GLY A 183 0.29 19.78 -10.11
C GLY A 183 0.41 19.24 -11.53
N ALA A 184 1.59 19.39 -12.14
CA ALA A 184 1.83 18.94 -13.51
C ALA A 184 1.78 17.40 -13.66
N ASP A 185 2.18 16.66 -12.63
CA ASP A 185 2.31 15.19 -12.64
C ASP A 185 1.65 14.51 -11.43
N THR A 186 1.17 15.29 -10.46
CA THR A 186 0.73 14.81 -9.15
C THR A 186 -0.63 15.40 -8.80
N VAL A 187 -1.50 14.56 -8.22
CA VAL A 187 -2.79 14.95 -7.67
C VAL A 187 -2.79 14.65 -6.19
N VAL A 188 -3.14 15.64 -5.38
CA VAL A 188 -3.35 15.49 -3.93
C VAL A 188 -4.84 15.62 -3.64
N THR A 189 -5.45 14.53 -3.23
CA THR A 189 -6.88 14.47 -2.89
C THR A 189 -7.02 14.50 -1.37
N ILE A 190 -7.78 15.46 -0.84
CA ILE A 190 -8.12 15.54 0.58
C ILE A 190 -9.51 14.92 0.76
N GLU A 191 -9.60 13.90 1.61
CA GLU A 191 -10.84 13.20 1.91
C GLU A 191 -11.04 12.94 3.40
N GLU A 192 -12.29 12.92 3.84
CA GLU A 192 -12.70 12.45 5.16
C GLU A 192 -12.50 10.93 5.26
N GLY A 193 -11.56 10.52 6.10
CA GLY A 193 -11.19 9.13 6.30
C GLY A 193 -12.22 8.37 7.13
N ARG A 194 -12.75 7.29 6.57
CA ARG A 194 -13.64 6.37 7.29
C ARG A 194 -12.84 5.29 8.00
N GLY A 195 -12.65 5.47 9.30
CA GLY A 195 -11.97 4.51 10.17
C GLY A 195 -10.51 4.91 10.44
N ILE A 196 -10.11 4.81 11.70
CA ILE A 196 -8.79 5.24 12.14
C ILE A 196 -7.83 4.04 12.06
N PRO A 197 -6.75 4.11 11.26
CA PRO A 197 -5.73 3.06 11.24
C PRO A 197 -5.01 2.99 12.59
N PRO A 198 -4.45 1.83 12.99
CA PRO A 198 -3.82 1.68 14.30
C PRO A 198 -2.75 2.75 14.59
N ALA A 199 -1.88 3.06 13.61
CA ALA A 199 -0.91 4.14 13.73
C ALA A 199 -1.53 5.50 14.12
N ALA A 200 -2.66 5.86 13.53
CA ALA A 200 -3.37 7.09 13.87
C ALA A 200 -4.08 7.02 15.23
N ARG A 201 -4.60 5.84 15.64
CA ARG A 201 -5.20 5.66 16.98
C ARG A 201 -4.16 5.84 18.09
N VAL A 202 -2.96 5.31 17.90
CA VAL A 202 -1.86 5.45 18.88
C VAL A 202 -1.46 6.91 19.02
N ARG A 203 -1.33 7.64 17.90
CA ARG A 203 -0.93 9.05 17.91
C ARG A 203 -2.04 9.99 18.40
N TRP A 204 -3.28 9.70 18.04
CA TRP A 204 -4.45 10.53 18.33
C TRP A 204 -5.61 9.69 18.91
N PRO A 205 -5.49 9.21 20.16
CA PRO A 205 -6.45 8.28 20.75
C PRO A 205 -7.84 8.88 21.01
N TYR A 206 -7.96 10.21 20.91
CA TYR A 206 -9.20 10.95 21.12
C TYR A 206 -10.00 11.22 19.84
N LEU A 207 -9.42 10.96 18.67
CA LEU A 207 -10.12 11.15 17.40
C LEU A 207 -11.09 10.01 17.15
N THR A 208 -12.22 10.32 16.53
CA THR A 208 -13.18 9.35 15.99
C THR A 208 -13.14 9.29 14.47
N GLU A 209 -12.56 10.31 13.85
CA GLU A 209 -12.41 10.49 12.40
C GLU A 209 -11.04 11.12 12.13
N ILE A 210 -10.53 10.92 10.92
CA ILE A 210 -9.28 11.52 10.44
C ILE A 210 -9.51 12.07 9.02
N VAL A 211 -8.58 12.89 8.55
CA VAL A 211 -8.50 13.28 7.14
C VAL A 211 -7.36 12.50 6.49
N ILE A 212 -7.56 12.12 5.24
CA ILE A 212 -6.56 11.44 4.42
C ILE A 212 -6.22 12.38 3.27
N ALA A 213 -4.94 12.73 3.13
CA ALA A 213 -4.42 13.31 1.90
C ALA A 213 -3.80 12.17 1.08
N LYS A 214 -4.37 11.85 -0.07
CA LYS A 214 -3.86 10.83 -1.00
C LYS A 214 -3.05 11.50 -2.09
N ILE A 215 -1.84 11.01 -2.36
CA ILE A 215 -0.92 11.56 -3.36
C ILE A 215 -0.83 10.56 -4.51
N SER A 216 -1.50 10.88 -5.62
CA SER A 216 -1.62 10.01 -6.80
C SER A 216 -0.92 10.63 -8.01
N PRO A 217 -0.54 9.82 -9.01
CA PRO A 217 -0.13 10.37 -10.29
C PRO A 217 -1.31 11.06 -10.99
N LEU A 218 -1.04 12.15 -11.71
CA LEU A 218 -2.02 12.72 -12.62
C LEU A 218 -2.23 11.75 -13.78
N ALA A 219 -3.41 11.13 -13.86
CA ALA A 219 -3.72 10.22 -14.95
C ALA A 219 -3.54 10.92 -16.31
N SER A 220 -2.71 10.32 -17.18
CA SER A 220 -2.61 10.76 -18.57
C SER A 220 -3.96 10.56 -19.27
N PRO A 221 -4.45 11.53 -20.05
CA PRO A 221 -5.73 11.42 -20.76
C PRO A 221 -5.79 10.21 -21.72
N ASP A 222 -4.64 9.67 -22.12
CA ASP A 222 -4.53 8.52 -23.04
C ASP A 222 -4.55 7.14 -22.35
N ALA A 223 -4.65 7.07 -21.01
CA ALA A 223 -4.58 5.79 -20.29
C ALA A 223 -5.89 4.97 -20.28
N ASN A 224 -6.96 5.44 -20.93
CA ASN A 224 -8.24 4.74 -21.06
C ASN A 224 -8.49 4.27 -22.50
N GLU A 225 -7.66 3.35 -23.00
CA GLU A 225 -8.13 2.38 -24.00
C GLU A 225 -8.19 1.00 -23.35
N PRO A 226 -9.38 0.36 -23.28
CA PRO A 226 -9.45 -1.04 -22.90
C PRO A 226 -8.83 -1.87 -24.03
N THR A 227 -7.59 -2.32 -23.85
CA THR A 227 -6.96 -3.30 -24.75
C THR A 227 -7.61 -4.67 -24.59
N GLY A 228 -8.75 -4.83 -25.24
CA GLY A 228 -9.40 -6.10 -25.50
C GLY A 228 -8.91 -6.71 -26.81
N ALA A 229 -7.90 -7.57 -26.68
CA ALA A 229 -7.74 -8.86 -27.36
C ALA A 229 -7.54 -8.94 -28.91
N VAL A 230 -6.34 -9.44 -29.24
CA VAL A 230 -5.88 -10.35 -30.33
C VAL A 230 -5.92 -9.91 -31.80
N ASP A 231 -4.73 -9.82 -32.40
CA ASP A 231 -4.42 -10.60 -33.61
C ASP A 231 -2.92 -10.97 -33.69
N ASP A 232 -2.69 -12.12 -34.31
CA ASP A 232 -1.54 -13.03 -34.36
C ASP A 232 -0.46 -12.59 -35.37
N GLY A 233 0.81 -12.98 -35.16
CA GLY A 233 1.84 -12.87 -36.23
C GLY A 233 3.32 -12.67 -35.84
N SER A 234 3.97 -13.77 -35.44
CA SER A 234 5.37 -14.19 -35.71
C SER A 234 6.58 -13.22 -35.74
N ASP A 235 7.60 -13.62 -34.96
CA ASP A 235 9.06 -13.64 -35.22
C ASP A 235 9.82 -12.37 -35.64
N ALA A 236 10.73 -11.90 -34.77
CA ALA A 236 12.18 -11.94 -35.02
C ALA A 236 12.98 -11.49 -33.79
N GLU A 237 14.00 -12.27 -33.45
CA GLU A 237 15.01 -11.98 -32.43
C GLU A 237 15.73 -10.65 -32.67
N THR A 238 15.92 -9.85 -31.62
CA THR A 238 17.13 -9.04 -31.48
C THR A 238 17.49 -9.00 -29.99
N ARG A 239 18.50 -9.78 -29.61
CA ARG A 239 19.20 -9.62 -28.33
C ARG A 239 19.98 -8.32 -28.40
N ASP A 240 19.54 -7.33 -27.63
CA ASP A 240 20.36 -6.17 -27.30
C ASP A 240 20.82 -6.34 -25.85
N ASP A 241 22.05 -6.85 -25.70
CA ASP A 241 22.77 -6.92 -24.43
C ASP A 241 23.24 -5.49 -24.08
N GLY A 242 22.31 -4.66 -23.63
CA GLY A 242 22.57 -3.34 -23.06
C GLY A 242 22.83 -3.45 -21.55
N GLU A 243 24.02 -3.04 -21.12
CA GLU A 243 24.43 -2.95 -19.72
C GLU A 243 23.34 -2.30 -18.84
N VAL A 244 22.81 -3.06 -17.88
CA VAL A 244 21.91 -2.55 -16.84
C VAL A 244 22.72 -1.62 -15.94
N GLN A 245 22.74 -0.32 -16.27
CA GLN A 245 23.02 0.70 -15.27
C GLN A 245 21.96 0.58 -14.19
N GLY A 246 22.38 0.24 -12.97
CA GLY A 246 21.52 0.04 -11.80
C GLY A 246 20.86 1.33 -11.32
N GLY A 247 20.01 1.93 -12.16
CA GLY A 247 19.07 2.98 -11.81
C GLY A 247 17.75 2.38 -11.36
N ILE A 248 17.06 3.08 -10.47
CA ILE A 248 15.68 2.77 -10.08
C ILE A 248 14.80 2.93 -11.34
N PRO A 249 13.90 1.98 -11.66
CA PRO A 249 12.95 2.12 -12.76
C PRO A 249 12.17 3.45 -12.67
N ALA A 250 11.83 4.05 -13.82
CA ALA A 250 11.17 5.36 -13.85
C ALA A 250 9.88 5.40 -13.00
N ASP A 251 9.10 4.33 -13.00
CA ASP A 251 7.86 4.22 -12.22
C ASP A 251 8.12 4.17 -10.71
N GLU A 252 9.17 3.47 -10.28
CA GLU A 252 9.60 3.44 -8.88
C GLU A 252 10.14 4.81 -8.44
N GLN A 253 10.86 5.52 -9.31
CA GLN A 253 11.34 6.86 -9.03
C GLN A 253 10.18 7.86 -8.89
N ALA A 254 9.16 7.76 -9.76
CA ALA A 254 7.96 8.57 -9.67
C ALA A 254 7.18 8.29 -8.36
N LEU A 255 7.09 7.02 -7.96
CA LEU A 255 6.45 6.63 -6.71
C LEU A 255 7.22 7.15 -5.48
N ALA A 256 8.56 7.04 -5.49
CA ALA A 256 9.40 7.61 -4.44
C ALA A 256 9.26 9.14 -4.34
N THR A 257 9.16 9.84 -5.48
CA THR A 257 8.93 11.29 -5.51
C THR A 257 7.59 11.64 -4.86
N ARG A 258 6.52 10.88 -5.12
CA ARG A 258 5.24 11.07 -4.41
C ARG A 258 5.34 10.79 -2.91
N ALA A 259 6.16 9.82 -2.51
CA ALA A 259 6.41 9.55 -1.09
C ALA A 259 7.16 10.70 -0.41
N GLU A 260 8.06 11.41 -1.10
CA GLU A 260 8.68 12.65 -0.61
C GLU A 260 7.63 13.74 -0.33
N VAL A 261 6.67 13.92 -1.24
CA VAL A 261 5.55 14.86 -1.04
C VAL A 261 4.75 14.49 0.21
N ALA A 262 4.41 13.21 0.37
CA ALA A 262 3.66 12.73 1.53
C ALA A 262 4.41 12.92 2.85
N LEU A 263 5.71 12.62 2.90
CA LEU A 263 6.56 12.83 4.08
C LEU A 263 6.64 14.31 4.46
N ALA A 264 6.83 15.19 3.47
CA ALA A 264 6.91 16.63 3.70
C ALA A 264 5.56 17.21 4.18
N LEU A 265 4.44 16.78 3.59
CA LEU A 265 3.09 17.11 4.06
C LEU A 265 2.86 16.64 5.50
N ALA A 266 3.18 15.38 5.80
CA ALA A 266 3.06 14.83 7.14
C ALA A 266 3.89 15.60 8.16
N GLN A 267 5.11 16.00 7.80
CA GLN A 267 5.96 16.79 8.68
C GLN A 267 5.38 18.18 8.97
N ARG A 268 4.95 18.90 7.94
CA ARG A 268 4.47 20.29 8.05
C ARG A 268 3.08 20.38 8.69
N LEU A 269 2.18 19.47 8.34
CA LEU A 269 0.82 19.37 8.87
C LEU A 269 0.71 18.52 10.14
N ARG A 270 1.85 18.07 10.69
CA ARG A 270 1.94 17.18 11.85
C ARG A 270 1.16 15.88 11.70
N GLY A 271 1.06 15.38 10.47
CA GLY A 271 0.44 14.12 10.09
C GLY A 271 1.31 12.87 10.28
N ILE A 272 0.83 11.76 9.72
CA ILE A 272 1.54 10.48 9.58
C ILE A 272 1.56 10.14 8.09
N ALA A 273 2.75 10.01 7.49
CA ALA A 273 2.89 9.48 6.14
C ALA A 273 2.81 7.95 6.17
N ALA A 274 2.04 7.36 5.28
CA ALA A 274 1.86 5.91 5.15
C ALA A 274 1.65 5.53 3.68
N ASP A 275 1.67 4.24 3.36
CA ASP A 275 1.06 3.72 2.13
C ASP A 275 -0.46 3.52 2.31
N GLU A 276 -1.19 3.27 1.22
CA GLU A 276 -2.62 2.94 1.29
C GLU A 276 -2.96 1.68 2.11
N GLY A 277 -1.97 0.82 2.38
CA GLY A 277 -2.09 -0.33 3.28
C GLY A 277 -2.01 0.05 4.76
N GLY A 278 -1.70 1.30 5.07
CA GLY A 278 -1.57 1.83 6.43
C GLY A 278 -0.20 1.62 7.06
N PHE A 279 0.82 1.27 6.29
CA PHE A 279 2.18 1.12 6.80
C PHE A 279 2.90 2.45 6.73
N GLN A 280 3.41 2.91 7.87
CA GLN A 280 4.12 4.18 7.98
C GLN A 280 5.37 4.23 7.11
N LEU A 281 5.58 5.41 6.50
CA LEU A 281 6.78 5.74 5.74
C LEU A 281 7.70 6.60 6.62
N VAL A 282 8.98 6.24 6.67
CA VAL A 282 10.04 7.01 7.35
C VAL A 282 10.93 7.70 6.31
N GLU A 283 11.18 7.03 5.19
CA GLU A 283 11.88 7.56 4.04
C GLU A 283 11.16 7.23 2.73
N PRO A 284 11.42 7.97 1.63
CA PRO A 284 10.70 7.79 0.37
C PRO A 284 10.80 6.36 -0.19
N ALA A 285 11.92 5.68 0.05
CA ALA A 285 12.16 4.33 -0.44
C ALA A 285 11.30 3.26 0.26
N ASP A 286 10.67 3.57 1.41
CA ASP A 286 9.83 2.62 2.16
C ASP A 286 8.55 2.21 1.40
N ILE A 287 8.18 2.98 0.37
CA ILE A 287 7.04 2.69 -0.52
C ILE A 287 7.34 1.59 -1.55
N LEU A 288 8.63 1.23 -1.72
CA LEU A 288 9.08 0.26 -2.73
C LEU A 288 9.09 -1.17 -2.19
N PRO A 289 8.84 -2.19 -3.04
CA PRO A 289 8.77 -3.58 -2.62
C PRO A 289 10.13 -4.14 -2.16
N GLY A 290 10.09 -5.18 -1.34
CA GLY A 290 11.25 -6.04 -1.02
C GLY A 290 12.38 -5.41 -0.19
N ARG A 291 12.19 -4.18 0.33
CA ARG A 291 13.21 -3.42 1.08
C ARG A 291 13.57 -4.00 2.45
N HIS A 292 12.84 -5.00 2.94
CA HIS A 292 13.04 -5.58 4.27
C HIS A 292 13.37 -7.08 4.24
N THR A 293 13.91 -7.57 3.11
CA THR A 293 14.37 -8.95 2.91
C THR A 293 15.71 -9.25 3.57
#